data_AF-A0A8G2DKL2-F1
#
_entry.id   AF-A0A8G2DKL2-F1
#
_cell.length_a   1.000
_cell.length_b   1.000
_cell.length_c   1.000
_cell.angle_alpha   90.00
_cell.angle_beta   90.00
_cell.angle_gamma   90.00
#
_symmetry.space_group_name_H-M   'P 1'
#
loop_
_entity.id
_entity.type
_entity.pdbx_description
1 polymer ?
#
loop_
_entity_poly.entity_id
_entity_poly.type
_entity_poly.pdbx_seq_one_letter_code
_entity_poly.pdbx_strand_id
1 'polypeptide(L)'
;MTGMTGALVALGGDRAAHDTYMQLAGSGLRIPAPALSSALSESTTLKAVLLLYVQTLYIQTSYTALVNARSKLDERLARWLLMCHDRVRNDRFAITHESCPSCSVCGDRVSRLPSRSLRAGA
;
A
#
# COMPACT_ATOMS: atom_id res chain seq x y z
N MET A 1 10.56 -2.09 6.11
CA MET A 1 9.45 -1.41 6.81
C MET A 1 8.20 -2.27 6.64
N THR A 2 7.53 -2.61 7.74
CA THR A 2 6.23 -3.32 7.73
C THR A 2 5.13 -2.36 7.27
N GLY A 3 4.22 -2.86 6.43
CA GLY A 3 3.08 -2.10 5.92
C GLY A 3 1.86 -2.99 5.82
N MET A 4 0.68 -2.39 5.72
CA MET A 4 -0.59 -3.09 5.63
C MET A 4 -1.44 -2.45 4.53
N THR A 5 -2.11 -3.29 3.75
CA THR A 5 -3.17 -2.86 2.85
C THR A 5 -4.52 -3.24 3.43
N GLY A 6 -5.54 -2.41 3.21
CA GLY A 6 -6.87 -2.61 3.82
C GLY A 6 -7.01 -2.04 5.23
N ALA A 7 -6.11 -1.16 5.67
CA ALA A 7 -6.21 -0.49 6.98
C ALA A 7 -7.50 0.35 7.14
N LEU A 8 -8.18 0.68 6.03
CA LEU A 8 -9.49 1.33 6.02
C LEU A 8 -10.61 0.47 6.62
N VAL A 9 -10.40 -0.84 6.82
CA VAL A 9 -11.31 -1.68 7.62
C VAL A 9 -11.45 -1.15 9.05
N ALA A 10 -10.40 -0.52 9.59
CA ALA A 10 -10.45 0.15 10.90
C ALA A 10 -11.42 1.33 10.94
N LEU A 11 -11.71 1.94 9.79
CA LEU A 11 -12.65 3.04 9.63
C LEU A 11 -14.07 2.55 9.26
N GLY A 12 -14.30 1.23 9.21
CA GLY A 12 -15.61 0.64 8.88
C GLY A 12 -15.82 0.32 7.40
N GLY A 13 -14.79 0.42 6.55
CA GLY A 13 -14.89 -0.04 5.17
C GLY A 13 -14.82 -1.57 5.04
N ASP A 14 -15.63 -2.18 4.18
CA ASP A 14 -15.53 -3.63 3.90
C ASP A 14 -14.80 -3.96 2.58
N ARG A 15 -14.60 -2.96 1.71
CA ARG A 15 -14.07 -3.16 0.35
C ARG A 15 -12.69 -2.53 0.19
N ALA A 16 -11.83 -3.23 -0.54
CA ALA A 16 -10.59 -2.64 -1.04
C ALA A 16 -10.93 -1.57 -2.10
N ALA A 17 -10.47 -0.34 -1.88
CA ALA A 17 -10.62 0.75 -2.86
C ALA A 17 -9.66 0.58 -4.06
N HIS A 18 -8.59 -0.19 -3.88
CA HIS A 18 -7.52 -0.36 -4.87
C HIS A 18 -7.06 -1.81 -4.92
N ASP A 19 -6.63 -2.25 -6.10
CA ASP A 19 -5.90 -3.49 -6.24
C ASP A 19 -4.52 -3.38 -5.58
N THR A 20 -4.08 -4.46 -4.96
CA THR A 20 -2.81 -4.53 -4.25
C THR A 20 -1.88 -5.51 -4.95
N TYR A 21 -0.65 -5.07 -5.17
CA TYR A 21 0.34 -5.84 -5.88
C TYR A 21 1.68 -5.86 -5.15
N MET A 22 2.37 -6.99 -5.24
CA MET A 22 3.71 -7.15 -4.71
C MET A 22 4.72 -6.94 -5.84
N GLN A 23 5.36 -5.76 -5.88
CA GLN A 23 6.26 -5.37 -6.97
C GLN A 23 7.64 -6.06 -6.90
N LEU A 24 8.03 -6.52 -5.71
CA LEU A 24 9.28 -7.24 -5.47
C LEU A 24 8.96 -8.52 -4.71
N ALA A 25 9.73 -9.59 -4.94
CA ALA A 25 9.55 -10.85 -4.22
C ALA A 25 9.60 -10.62 -2.70
N GLY A 26 8.62 -11.17 -1.99
CA GLY A 26 8.58 -11.16 -0.53
C GLY A 26 7.36 -11.89 0.02
N SER A 27 7.18 -11.80 1.33
CA SER A 27 6.09 -12.46 2.07
C SER A 27 5.17 -11.44 2.72
N GLY A 28 3.87 -11.76 2.75
CA GLY A 28 2.85 -11.00 3.48
C GLY A 28 1.95 -11.92 4.28
N LEU A 29 1.36 -11.39 5.36
CA LEU A 29 0.31 -12.07 6.11
C LEU A 29 -1.06 -11.60 5.63
N ARG A 30 -2.04 -12.49 5.60
CA ARG A 30 -3.42 -12.19 5.21
C ARG A 30 -4.36 -12.51 6.36
N ILE A 31 -5.23 -11.56 6.70
CA ILE A 31 -6.29 -11.72 7.69
C ILE A 31 -7.63 -11.40 7.00
N PRO A 32 -8.69 -12.21 7.18
CA PRO A 32 -10.03 -11.87 6.69
C PRO A 32 -10.53 -10.57 7.34
N ALA A 33 -11.14 -9.68 6.54
CA ALA A 33 -11.69 -8.42 7.06
C ALA A 33 -12.67 -8.61 8.24
N PRO A 34 -13.59 -9.59 8.24
CA PRO A 34 -14.48 -9.82 9.38
C PRO A 34 -13.72 -10.18 10.66
N ALA A 35 -12.69 -11.01 10.56
CA ALA A 35 -11.87 -11.42 11.71
C ALA A 35 -11.10 -10.23 12.30
N LEU A 36 -10.57 -9.35 11.44
CA LEU A 36 -9.93 -8.13 11.89
C LEU A 36 -10.94 -7.18 12.56
N SER A 37 -12.13 -7.01 11.99
CA SER A 37 -13.19 -6.17 12.57
C SER A 37 -13.63 -6.67 13.94
N SER A 38 -13.79 -7.98 14.13
CA SER A 38 -14.07 -8.59 15.43
C SER A 38 -12.95 -8.29 16.43
N ALA A 39 -11.69 -8.52 16.05
CA ALA A 39 -10.54 -8.23 16.93
C ALA A 39 -10.44 -6.74 17.32
N LEU A 40 -10.78 -5.82 16.41
CA LEU A 40 -10.83 -4.38 16.68
C LEU A 40 -11.99 -3.97 17.60
N SER A 41 -13.09 -4.74 17.58
CA SER A 41 -14.22 -4.52 18.49
C SER A 41 -13.93 -5.01 19.90
N GLU A 42 -13.11 -6.05 20.04
CA GLU A 42 -12.73 -6.65 21.32
C GLU A 42 -11.56 -5.92 21.99
N SER A 43 -10.67 -5.27 21.21
CA SER A 43 -9.46 -4.62 21.71
C SER A 43 -9.39 -3.14 21.36
N THR A 44 -9.61 -2.29 22.36
CA THR A 44 -9.46 -0.83 22.24
C THR A 44 -8.03 -0.40 21.93
N THR A 45 -7.04 -1.11 22.47
CA THR A 45 -5.61 -0.83 22.23
C THR A 45 -5.20 -1.15 20.80
N LEU A 46 -5.63 -2.30 20.26
CA LEU A 46 -5.41 -2.66 18.85
C LEU A 46 -6.03 -1.61 17.92
N LYS A 47 -7.27 -1.19 18.22
CA LYS A 47 -7.96 -0.14 17.46
C LYS A 47 -7.21 1.19 17.48
N ALA A 48 -6.72 1.62 18.64
CA ALA A 48 -5.95 2.86 18.76
C ALA A 48 -4.68 2.84 17.93
N VAL A 49 -3.90 1.75 17.99
CA VAL A 49 -2.67 1.59 17.19
C VAL A 49 -2.99 1.59 15.70
N LEU A 50 -4.04 0.89 15.28
CA LEU A 50 -4.42 0.83 13.87
C LEU A 50 -4.92 2.19 13.35
N LEU A 51 -5.60 2.98 14.16
CA LEU A 51 -5.99 4.34 13.80
C LEU A 51 -4.77 5.28 13.65
N LEU A 52 -3.76 5.17 14.53
CA LEU A 52 -2.50 5.90 14.38
C LEU A 52 -1.75 5.50 13.10
N TYR A 53 -1.80 4.21 12.75
CA TYR A 53 -1.28 3.73 11.47
C TYR A 53 -2.01 4.37 10.29
N VAL A 54 -3.35 4.41 10.32
CA VAL A 54 -4.17 5.06 9.29
C VAL A 54 -3.85 6.55 9.18
N GLN A 55 -3.67 7.26 10.29
CA GLN A 55 -3.26 8.68 10.28
C GLN A 55 -1.89 8.86 9.62
N THR A 56 -0.93 8.01 9.94
CA THR A 56 0.41 8.05 9.34
C THR A 56 0.33 7.78 7.84
N LEU A 57 -0.46 6.79 7.42
CA LEU A 57 -0.71 6.49 6.01
C LEU A 57 -1.34 7.68 5.26
N TYR A 58 -2.29 8.38 5.89
CA TYR A 58 -2.93 9.56 5.31
C TYR A 58 -1.93 10.71 5.10
N ILE A 59 -1.08 10.98 6.09
CA ILE A 59 -0.02 11.99 5.98
C ILE A 59 0.96 11.64 4.86
N GLN A 60 1.42 10.39 4.81
CA GLN A 60 2.33 9.89 3.77
C GLN A 60 1.72 10.01 2.36
N THR A 61 0.45 9.67 2.21
CA THR A 61 -0.27 9.75 0.93
C THR A 61 -0.46 11.21 0.49
N SER A 62 -0.85 12.09 1.42
CA SER A 62 -1.03 13.52 1.17
C SER A 62 0.28 14.19 0.76
N TYR A 63 1.39 13.87 1.45
CA TYR A 63 2.70 14.39 1.11
C TYR A 63 3.15 13.91 -0.28
N THR A 64 2.93 12.62 -0.59
CA THR A 64 3.23 12.06 -1.91
C THR A 64 2.42 12.76 -3.01
N ALA A 65 1.14 13.05 -2.78
CA ALA A 65 0.31 13.78 -3.74
C ALA A 65 0.80 15.23 -3.95
N LEU A 66 1.13 15.95 -2.88
CA LEU A 66 1.65 17.31 -2.93
C LEU A 66 2.97 17.38 -3.72
N VAL A 67 3.88 16.47 -3.43
CA VAL A 67 5.15 16.35 -4.14
C VAL A 67 4.92 16.02 -5.62
N ASN A 68 4.02 15.09 -5.93
CA ASN A 68 3.69 14.76 -7.32
C ASN A 68 3.10 15.94 -8.09
N ALA A 69 2.37 16.84 -7.42
CA ALA A 69 1.78 18.02 -8.04
C ALA A 69 2.78 19.17 -8.26
N ARG A 70 3.83 19.29 -7.42
CA ARG A 70 4.74 20.45 -7.41
C ARG A 70 6.14 20.19 -7.95
N SER A 71 6.64 18.96 -7.84
CA SER A 71 8.00 18.62 -8.26
C SER A 71 8.11 18.36 -9.75
N LYS A 72 9.25 18.75 -10.33
CA LYS A 72 9.63 18.36 -11.70
C LYS A 72 9.81 16.84 -11.79
N LEU A 73 9.76 16.31 -13.02
CA LEU A 73 9.94 14.87 -13.29
C LEU A 73 11.21 14.32 -12.62
N ASP A 74 12.34 15.01 -12.77
CA ASP A 74 13.64 14.56 -12.27
C ASP A 74 13.68 14.47 -10.74
N GLU A 75 13.04 15.41 -10.04
CA GLU A 75 12.91 15.37 -8.58
C GLU A 75 12.02 14.22 -8.11
N ARG A 76 10.95 13.93 -8.86
CA ARG A 76 10.04 12.80 -8.58
C ARG A 76 10.77 11.47 -8.78
N LEU A 77 11.56 11.36 -9.84
CA LEU A 77 12.38 10.20 -10.14
C LEU A 77 13.47 9.98 -9.08
N ALA A 78 14.24 11.00 -8.73
CA ALA A 78 15.29 10.92 -7.72
C ALA A 78 14.74 10.47 -6.36
N ARG A 79 13.60 11.02 -5.94
CA ARG A 79 12.93 10.62 -4.70
C ARG A 79 12.41 9.19 -4.75
N TRP A 80 11.87 8.76 -5.88
CA TRP A 80 11.40 7.39 -6.03
C TRP A 80 12.56 6.39 -6.01
N LEU A 81 13.68 6.69 -6.68
CA LEU A 81 14.90 5.88 -6.62
C LEU A 81 15.44 5.78 -5.18
N LEU A 82 15.46 6.89 -4.44
CA LEU A 82 15.87 6.92 -3.04
C LEU A 82 14.94 6.07 -2.16
N MET A 83 13.61 6.18 -2.35
CA MET A 83 12.66 5.33 -1.62
C MET A 83 12.79 3.84 -1.97
N CYS A 84 13.10 3.51 -3.22
CA CYS A 84 13.39 2.13 -3.62
C CYS A 84 14.67 1.64 -2.94
N HIS A 85 15.70 2.48 -2.86
CA HIS A 85 16.94 2.19 -2.15
C HIS A 85 16.73 1.94 -0.67
N ASP A 86 16.00 2.81 0.01
CA ASP A 86 15.66 2.61 1.42
C ASP A 86 14.86 1.32 1.66
N ARG A 87 14.18 0.80 0.64
CA ARG A 87 13.34 -0.41 0.70
C ARG A 87 14.08 -1.70 0.34
N VAL A 88 15.18 -1.63 -0.40
CA VAL A 88 15.97 -2.80 -0.83
C VAL A 88 17.29 -2.79 -0.08
N ARG A 89 17.58 -3.86 0.69
CA ARG A 89 18.86 -3.99 1.43
C ARG A 89 20.11 -4.14 0.55
N ASN A 90 19.99 -4.05 -0.77
CA ASN A 90 21.05 -4.25 -1.77
C ASN A 90 21.00 -3.12 -2.81
N ASP A 91 22.15 -2.61 -3.22
CA ASP A 91 22.31 -1.49 -4.18
C ASP A 91 21.92 -1.79 -5.64
N ARG A 92 21.34 -2.97 -5.92
CA ARG A 92 20.98 -3.38 -7.29
C ARG A 92 19.46 -3.37 -7.48
N PHE A 93 18.98 -2.39 -8.24
CA PHE A 93 17.59 -2.32 -8.70
C PHE A 93 17.45 -3.05 -10.03
N ALA A 94 16.73 -4.17 -10.04
CA ALA A 94 16.18 -4.72 -11.28
C ALA A 94 14.83 -4.05 -11.54
N ILE A 95 14.84 -2.74 -11.87
CA ILE A 95 13.62 -2.02 -12.19
C ILE A 95 13.72 -1.46 -13.61
N THR A 96 12.80 -1.87 -14.47
CA THR A 96 12.66 -1.41 -15.85
C THR A 96 11.90 -0.07 -15.90
N HIS A 97 12.16 0.74 -16.93
CA HIS A 97 11.54 2.07 -17.13
C HIS A 97 10.00 2.05 -17.11
N GLU A 98 9.40 0.91 -17.48
CA GLU A 98 7.94 0.64 -17.46
C GLU A 98 7.34 0.49 -16.04
N SER A 99 8.16 0.18 -15.04
CA SER A 99 7.73 -0.03 -13.64
C SER A 99 7.82 1.24 -12.78
N CYS A 100 8.19 2.39 -13.37
CA CYS A 100 8.35 3.66 -12.68
C CYS A 100 7.01 4.42 -12.58
N PRO A 101 6.37 4.50 -11.39
CA PRO A 101 5.04 5.11 -11.25
C PRO A 101 5.02 6.61 -11.50
N SER A 102 6.18 7.27 -11.49
CA SER A 102 6.27 8.71 -11.76
C SER A 102 6.21 9.07 -13.24
N CYS A 103 6.44 8.12 -14.16
CA CYS A 103 6.54 8.39 -15.59
C CYS A 103 5.28 8.07 -16.43
N SER A 104 4.40 7.15 -16.04
CA SER A 104 3.27 6.82 -16.93
C SER A 104 2.13 6.05 -16.26
N VAL A 105 0.92 6.55 -16.55
CA VAL A 105 -0.35 5.81 -16.56
C VAL A 105 -0.20 4.53 -17.39
N CYS A 106 -0.62 3.40 -16.83
CA CYS A 106 -0.87 2.06 -17.44
C CYS A 106 0.26 1.34 -18.20
N GLY A 107 0.44 0.05 -17.88
CA GLY A 107 1.24 -0.88 -18.69
C GLY A 107 1.53 -2.21 -18.00
N ASP A 108 0.70 -3.22 -18.29
CA ASP A 108 0.68 -4.59 -17.77
C ASP A 108 2.03 -5.35 -17.63
N ARG A 109 2.38 -5.73 -16.39
CA ARG A 109 2.58 -7.13 -15.97
C ARG A 109 2.89 -7.17 -14.47
N VAL A 110 1.86 -7.29 -13.65
CA VAL A 110 2.01 -7.48 -12.20
C VAL A 110 1.18 -8.70 -11.80
N SER A 111 1.82 -9.65 -11.12
CA SER A 111 1.15 -10.85 -10.61
C SER A 111 0.04 -10.43 -9.64
N ARG A 112 -1.21 -10.46 -10.11
CA ARG A 112 -2.41 -10.18 -9.31
C ARG A 112 -2.43 -11.14 -8.13
N LEU A 113 -2.47 -10.59 -6.92
CA LEU A 113 -3.03 -11.32 -5.79
C LEU A 113 -4.55 -11.46 -6.06
N PRO A 114 -5.10 -12.69 -6.12
CA PRO A 114 -6.50 -12.86 -6.50
C PRO A 114 -7.43 -12.18 -5.49
N SER A 115 -8.07 -11.09 -5.92
CA SER A 115 -9.21 -10.46 -5.25
C SER A 115 -10.46 -11.31 -5.49
N ARG A 116 -10.52 -12.49 -4.85
CA ARG A 116 -11.75 -13.29 -4.89
C ARG A 116 -12.81 -12.58 -4.06
N SER A 117 -13.85 -12.12 -4.76
CA SER A 117 -15.09 -11.52 -4.26
C SER A 117 -15.58 -12.15 -2.95
N LEU A 118 -15.71 -11.36 -1.90
CA LEU A 118 -16.69 -11.63 -0.85
C LEU A 118 -18.08 -11.45 -1.49
N ARG A 119 -18.64 -12.51 -2.08
CA ARG A 119 -20.08 -12.62 -2.21
C ARG A 119 -20.59 -13.19 -0.90
N ALA A 120 -21.34 -12.37 -0.17
CA ALA A 120 -22.30 -12.84 0.81
C ALA A 120 -23.29 -13.77 0.09
N GLY A 121 -23.50 -14.95 0.64
CA GLY A 121 -24.51 -15.91 0.23
C GLY A 121 -24.86 -16.72 1.47
N ALA A 122 -26.14 -16.69 1.82
CA ALA A 122 -26.77 -17.22 3.00
C ALA A 122 -26.70 -18.75 3.11
#